data_AF-A0A3M7I0X8-F1
#
_entry.id   AF-A0A3M7I0X8-F1
#
_cell.length_a   1.000
_cell.length_b   1.000
_cell.length_c   1.000
_cell.angle_alpha   90.00
_cell.angle_beta   90.00
_cell.angle_gamma   90.00
#
_symmetry.space_group_name_H-M   'P 1'
#
loop_
_entity.id
_entity.type
_entity.pdbx_description
1 polymer ?
#
loop_
_entity_poly.entity_id
_entity_poly.type
_entity_poly.pdbx_seq_one_letter_code
_entity_poly.pdbx_strand_id
1 'polypeptide(L)'
;GGPSPSALTRAHARRHVNFENADGGKFHPPQPLQSRILSGTTSTPCFLAQPPQPTLPPPDPFIAYSTAKMAAKNLPAAFNATAQDIEMLLSAQCHIGSKNLQVHMEPYLWKTRPDGINVINIGKTWEKIVLAARILVAIDNPADIAVISARPYGQRAVLKFAAHTGASAIAGRFTPGNFTNYITRSFKEPRVIVTTDPRTDAQAIKEASYVNIPVIALCDTDSPT
;
A
#
# COMPACT_ATOMS: atom_id res chain seq x y z
N GLY A 1 -6.28 13.96 58.53
CA GLY A 1 -5.84 14.99 57.57
C GLY A 1 -5.35 14.32 56.31
N GLY A 2 -6.09 14.46 55.23
CA GLY A 2 -5.75 13.96 53.90
C GLY A 2 -6.82 14.45 52.91
N PRO A 3 -6.49 15.16 51.83
CA PRO A 3 -7.50 15.81 51.00
C PRO A 3 -7.94 14.94 49.82
N SER A 4 -9.23 15.00 49.52
CA SER A 4 -9.89 14.55 48.29
C SER A 4 -9.67 15.55 47.14
N PRO A 5 -9.60 15.12 45.85
CA PRO A 5 -9.59 16.05 44.74
C PRO A 5 -11.00 16.21 44.16
N SER A 6 -11.55 17.41 44.25
CA SER A 6 -12.70 17.83 43.44
C SER A 6 -12.41 19.17 42.78
N ALA A 7 -12.54 19.16 41.45
CA ALA A 7 -13.12 20.17 40.58
C ALA A 7 -12.62 21.64 40.58
N LEU A 8 -12.47 22.15 39.34
CA LEU A 8 -12.42 23.54 38.88
C LEU A 8 -11.15 24.34 39.25
N THR A 9 -10.43 24.93 38.30
CA THR A 9 -10.85 26.21 37.70
C THR A 9 -10.07 26.52 36.41
N ARG A 10 -10.80 26.67 35.29
CA ARG A 10 -10.79 27.78 34.31
C ARG A 10 -9.45 28.46 33.95
N ALA A 11 -9.10 28.50 32.67
CA ALA A 11 -9.21 29.72 31.82
C ALA A 11 -8.30 29.70 30.57
N HIS A 12 -8.86 30.21 29.47
CA HIS A 12 -8.19 30.90 28.34
C HIS A 12 -7.26 30.07 27.42
N ALA A 13 -7.21 30.27 26.10
CA ALA A 13 -7.86 31.19 25.18
C ALA A 13 -7.77 30.61 23.76
N ARG A 14 -8.72 31.01 22.93
CA ARG A 14 -8.75 30.85 21.47
C ARG A 14 -7.42 31.28 20.84
N ARG A 15 -6.92 30.51 19.88
CA ARG A 15 -6.07 31.03 18.79
C ARG A 15 -6.68 30.58 17.45
N HIS A 16 -7.50 31.46 16.91
CA HIS A 16 -7.72 31.55 15.47
C HIS A 16 -6.40 32.00 14.84
N VAL A 17 -5.93 31.26 13.84
CA VAL A 17 -4.77 31.66 13.03
C VAL A 17 -5.32 32.36 11.79
N ASN A 18 -5.24 33.69 11.79
CA ASN A 18 -5.37 34.50 10.58
C ASN A 18 -4.03 34.41 9.84
N PHE A 19 -4.07 33.95 8.59
CA PHE A 19 -2.96 34.12 7.65
C PHE A 19 -3.24 35.39 6.85
N GLU A 20 -2.52 36.46 7.20
CA GLU A 20 -2.47 37.72 6.49
C GLU A 20 -1.26 37.72 5.56
N ASN A 21 -1.47 38.24 4.36
CA ASN A 21 -0.54 38.27 3.24
C ASN A 21 0.73 39.08 3.55
N ALA A 22 1.85 38.66 2.97
CA ALA A 22 3.03 39.50 2.77
C ALA A 22 3.59 39.27 1.36
N ASP A 23 3.72 40.38 0.64
CA ASP A 23 4.05 40.53 -0.77
C ASP A 23 5.49 40.16 -1.15
N GLY A 24 5.71 40.01 -2.46
CA GLY A 24 6.90 40.60 -3.08
C GLY A 24 7.67 39.73 -4.06
N GLY A 25 7.13 39.50 -5.26
CA GLY A 25 7.87 38.89 -6.37
C GLY A 25 7.34 39.34 -7.73
N LYS A 26 7.75 40.53 -8.17
CA LYS A 26 7.44 41.12 -9.48
C LYS A 26 8.04 40.26 -10.61
N PHE A 27 7.25 39.85 -11.61
CA PHE A 27 7.72 39.66 -12.99
C PHE A 27 6.54 39.79 -13.96
N HIS A 28 6.58 40.84 -14.79
CA HIS A 28 5.67 41.06 -15.91
C HIS A 28 6.17 40.29 -17.14
N PRO A 29 5.30 39.60 -17.91
CA PRO A 29 5.64 39.08 -19.23
C PRO A 29 5.35 40.11 -20.34
N PRO A 30 6.20 40.28 -21.36
CA PRO A 30 5.81 41.00 -22.58
C PRO A 30 5.04 40.09 -23.55
N GLN A 31 3.91 40.59 -24.04
CA GLN A 31 3.11 40.00 -25.13
C GLN A 31 3.74 40.26 -26.51
N PRO A 32 3.49 39.41 -27.53
CA PRO A 32 3.96 39.60 -28.90
C PRO A 32 3.04 40.53 -29.71
N LEU A 33 3.64 41.51 -30.40
CA LEU A 33 2.99 42.40 -31.37
C LEU A 33 3.08 41.81 -32.79
N GLN A 34 1.96 41.90 -33.50
CA GLN A 34 1.72 41.38 -34.85
C GLN A 34 2.37 42.21 -35.97
N SER A 35 2.62 41.50 -37.08
CA SER A 35 2.55 41.92 -38.50
C SER A 35 3.42 43.09 -38.98
N ARG A 36 4.36 42.77 -39.87
CA ARG A 36 4.66 43.65 -41.00
C ARG A 36 5.01 42.83 -42.25
N ILE A 37 4.07 42.90 -43.20
CA ILE A 37 4.21 42.54 -44.61
C ILE A 37 5.27 43.46 -45.23
N LEU A 38 6.19 42.92 -46.01
CA LEU A 38 6.82 43.63 -47.12
C LEU A 38 7.33 42.63 -48.17
N SER A 39 6.80 42.83 -49.37
CA SER A 39 7.08 42.19 -50.65
C SER A 39 8.51 42.44 -51.16
N GLY A 40 9.10 41.45 -51.83
CA GLY A 40 10.34 41.63 -52.60
C GLY A 40 10.75 40.37 -53.36
N THR A 41 10.39 40.32 -54.63
CA THR A 41 10.78 39.38 -55.70
C THR A 41 12.28 39.47 -56.05
N THR A 42 12.96 38.32 -56.30
CA THR A 42 13.61 37.90 -57.57
C THR A 42 14.59 36.70 -57.43
N SER A 43 14.58 35.82 -58.44
CA SER A 43 15.62 34.89 -58.95
C SER A 43 16.10 33.63 -58.16
N THR A 44 15.55 32.47 -58.54
CA THR A 44 16.15 31.15 -58.96
C THR A 44 17.57 30.71 -58.50
N PRO A 45 17.92 29.40 -58.54
CA PRO A 45 17.39 28.26 -57.77
C PRO A 45 18.56 27.43 -57.17
N CYS A 46 18.61 27.21 -55.84
CA CYS A 46 19.68 26.38 -55.26
C CYS A 46 19.13 25.11 -54.61
N PHE A 47 19.39 24.01 -55.31
CA PHE A 47 19.15 22.63 -54.96
C PHE A 47 19.93 22.28 -53.68
N LEU A 48 19.25 22.16 -52.55
CA LEU A 48 19.79 21.51 -51.36
C LEU A 48 18.88 20.36 -50.98
N ALA A 49 19.42 19.16 -51.23
CA ALA A 49 18.87 17.88 -50.86
C ALA A 49 18.50 17.86 -49.37
N GLN A 50 17.27 17.46 -49.09
CA GLN A 50 16.87 17.06 -47.74
C GLN A 50 17.69 15.83 -47.34
N PRO A 51 18.32 15.80 -46.16
CA PRO A 51 18.89 14.55 -45.64
C PRO A 51 17.74 13.56 -45.41
N PRO A 52 17.88 12.28 -45.79
CA PRO A 52 16.89 11.27 -45.50
C PRO A 52 16.71 11.16 -43.99
N GLN A 53 15.47 11.28 -43.52
CA GLN A 53 15.11 11.01 -42.14
C GLN A 53 15.54 9.57 -41.79
N PRO A 54 16.28 9.33 -40.69
CA PRO A 54 16.53 7.98 -40.24
C PRO A 54 15.19 7.38 -39.80
N THR A 55 14.70 6.40 -40.55
CA THR A 55 13.60 5.55 -40.12
C THR A 55 14.05 4.81 -38.87
N LEU A 56 13.53 5.20 -37.71
CA LEU A 56 13.68 4.43 -36.48
C LEU A 56 13.14 3.01 -36.74
N PRO A 57 13.92 1.95 -36.43
CA PRO A 57 13.38 0.60 -36.48
C PRO A 57 12.24 0.48 -35.47
N PRO A 58 11.18 -0.28 -35.77
CA PRO A 58 10.15 -0.60 -34.79
C PRO A 58 10.82 -1.25 -33.57
N PRO A 59 10.40 -0.91 -32.33
CA PRO A 59 11.01 -1.48 -31.14
C PRO A 59 10.89 -3.01 -31.18
N ASP A 60 12.03 -3.68 -30.97
CA ASP A 60 12.13 -5.13 -30.95
C ASP A 60 11.05 -5.74 -30.05
N PRO A 61 10.41 -6.86 -30.46
CA PRO A 61 9.35 -7.50 -29.67
C PRO A 61 9.86 -8.00 -28.32
N PHE A 62 11.18 -8.00 -28.07
CA PHE A 62 11.79 -8.41 -26.81
C PHE A 62 11.64 -7.38 -25.68
N ILE A 63 11.67 -6.07 -25.98
CA ILE A 63 11.48 -5.02 -24.96
C ILE A 63 9.99 -4.85 -24.63
N ALA A 64 9.10 -5.02 -25.61
CA ALA A 64 7.66 -5.08 -25.38
C ALA A 64 7.23 -6.33 -24.58
N TYR A 65 8.01 -7.42 -24.65
CA TYR A 65 7.69 -8.67 -23.95
C TYR A 65 7.90 -8.60 -22.42
N SER A 66 8.70 -7.65 -21.92
CA SER A 66 8.92 -7.53 -20.46
C SER A 66 7.82 -6.72 -19.77
N THR A 67 7.26 -5.71 -20.46
CA THR A 67 6.18 -4.87 -19.93
C THR A 67 4.80 -5.52 -20.11
N ALA A 68 4.64 -6.41 -21.09
CA ALA A 68 3.40 -7.14 -21.34
C ALA A 68 3.19 -8.39 -20.45
N LYS A 69 4.19 -8.80 -19.66
CA LYS A 69 4.14 -10.02 -18.83
C LYS A 69 3.85 -9.77 -17.34
N MET A 70 3.15 -8.68 -17.02
CA MET A 70 2.58 -8.41 -15.70
C MET A 70 1.12 -7.90 -15.81
N ALA A 71 0.35 -8.48 -16.74
CA ALA A 71 -1.09 -8.25 -16.80
C ALA A 71 -1.81 -9.56 -16.47
N ALA A 72 -2.34 -9.65 -15.26
CA ALA A 72 -3.31 -10.67 -14.90
C ALA A 72 -4.50 -10.60 -15.88
N LYS A 73 -4.56 -11.55 -16.81
CA LYS A 73 -5.34 -11.49 -18.06
C LYS A 73 -6.86 -11.43 -17.94
N ASN A 74 -7.46 -11.22 -16.76
CA ASN A 74 -8.93 -11.16 -16.57
C ASN A 74 -9.34 -10.52 -15.23
N LEU A 75 -8.68 -9.44 -14.79
CA LEU A 75 -9.15 -8.68 -13.62
C LEU A 75 -9.97 -7.47 -14.09
N PRO A 76 -11.12 -7.16 -13.46
CA PRO A 76 -11.83 -5.92 -13.73
C PRO A 76 -10.93 -4.72 -13.40
N ALA A 77 -11.08 -3.64 -14.18
CA ALA A 77 -10.22 -2.46 -14.11
C ALA A 77 -10.15 -1.80 -12.72
N ALA A 78 -11.13 -2.05 -11.86
CA ALA A 78 -11.19 -1.57 -10.48
C ALA A 78 -10.06 -2.12 -9.58
N PHE A 79 -9.40 -3.22 -9.95
CA PHE A 79 -8.28 -3.77 -9.18
C PHE A 79 -6.92 -3.21 -9.59
N ASN A 80 -6.85 -2.33 -10.59
CA ASN A 80 -5.61 -1.66 -10.94
C ASN A 80 -5.28 -0.61 -9.87
N ALA A 81 -4.01 -0.56 -9.45
CA ALA A 81 -3.56 0.41 -8.45
C ALA A 81 -3.80 1.83 -8.97
N THR A 82 -4.60 2.61 -8.23
CA THR A 82 -4.76 4.04 -8.54
C THR A 82 -3.58 4.83 -7.97
N ALA A 83 -3.35 6.04 -8.49
CA ALA A 83 -2.29 6.91 -7.97
C ALA A 83 -2.50 7.24 -6.48
N GLN A 84 -3.77 7.37 -6.04
CA GLN A 84 -4.12 7.64 -4.65
C GLN A 84 -3.77 6.45 -3.74
N ASP A 85 -4.02 5.22 -4.17
CA ASP A 85 -3.68 4.03 -3.38
C ASP A 85 -2.17 3.91 -3.17
N ILE A 86 -1.39 4.19 -4.21
CA ILE A 86 0.08 4.16 -4.15
C ILE A 86 0.59 5.25 -3.19
N GLU A 87 0.01 6.45 -3.24
CA GLU A 87 0.34 7.53 -2.31
C GLU A 87 0.04 7.15 -0.85
N MET A 88 -1.08 6.48 -0.60
CA MET A 88 -1.42 5.96 0.74
C MET A 88 -0.43 4.90 1.22
N LEU A 89 0.00 3.98 0.34
CA LEU A 89 1.01 2.96 0.68
C LEU A 89 2.40 3.56 0.94
N LEU A 90 2.78 4.59 0.19
CA LEU A 90 4.03 5.31 0.38
C LEU A 90 4.01 6.12 1.68
N SER A 91 2.91 6.82 1.97
CA SER A 91 2.76 7.61 3.19
C SER A 91 2.70 6.74 4.45
N ALA A 92 2.09 5.55 4.38
CA ALA A 92 2.10 4.55 5.44
C ALA A 92 3.45 3.81 5.59
N GLN A 93 4.43 4.11 4.73
CA GLN A 93 5.77 3.51 4.74
C GLN A 93 5.79 1.98 4.62
N CYS A 94 4.76 1.37 4.02
CA CYS A 94 4.64 -0.09 3.92
C CYS A 94 5.67 -0.75 2.99
N HIS A 95 6.40 0.04 2.20
CA HIS A 95 7.45 -0.44 1.29
C HIS A 95 8.81 -0.58 1.98
N ILE A 96 8.95 -0.06 3.20
CA ILE A 96 10.17 -0.14 3.98
C ILE A 96 10.16 -1.45 4.77
N GLY A 97 11.11 -2.33 4.47
CA GLY A 97 11.27 -3.59 5.18
C GLY A 97 12.39 -3.57 6.22
N SER A 98 12.57 -4.71 6.89
CA SER A 98 13.66 -4.94 7.83
C SER A 98 15.03 -5.06 7.13
N LYS A 99 16.12 -5.00 7.91
CA LYS A 99 17.49 -5.23 7.40
C LYS A 99 17.73 -6.70 7.07
N ASN A 100 17.08 -7.59 7.82
CA ASN A 100 17.20 -9.02 7.62
C ASN A 100 16.27 -9.46 6.48
N LEU A 101 16.76 -10.37 5.65
CA LEU A 101 16.04 -10.93 4.51
C LEU A 101 15.90 -12.44 4.69
N GLN A 102 14.69 -12.93 4.48
CA GLN A 102 14.35 -14.35 4.47
C GLN A 102 14.28 -14.85 3.02
N VAL A 103 14.69 -16.10 2.76
CA VAL A 103 14.86 -16.65 1.41
C VAL A 103 13.55 -16.63 0.60
N HIS A 104 12.41 -16.87 1.24
CA HIS A 104 11.11 -16.85 0.56
C HIS A 104 10.61 -15.43 0.26
N MET A 105 11.21 -14.40 0.88
CA MET A 105 10.90 -12.99 0.67
C MET A 105 11.77 -12.28 -0.36
N GLU A 106 12.86 -12.89 -0.80
CA GLU A 106 13.72 -12.42 -1.90
C GLU A 106 12.96 -11.96 -3.16
N PRO A 107 11.95 -12.70 -3.69
CA PRO A 107 11.28 -12.28 -4.91
C PRO A 107 10.42 -11.03 -4.74
N TYR A 108 10.09 -10.60 -3.53
CA TYR A 108 9.32 -9.37 -3.29
C TYR A 108 10.20 -8.13 -3.13
N LEU A 109 11.51 -8.33 -2.94
CA LEU A 109 12.49 -7.26 -2.85
C LEU A 109 12.64 -6.53 -4.19
N TRP A 110 12.73 -5.20 -4.13
CA TRP A 110 13.10 -4.37 -5.27
C TRP A 110 14.60 -4.08 -5.27
N LYS A 111 15.06 -3.38 -4.23
CA LYS A 111 16.46 -2.98 -4.03
C LYS A 111 16.77 -2.83 -2.55
N THR A 112 18.02 -3.02 -2.20
CA THR A 112 18.60 -2.68 -0.89
C THR A 112 19.14 -1.25 -0.93
N ARG A 113 18.79 -0.45 0.07
CA ARG A 113 19.38 0.88 0.28
C ARG A 113 20.80 0.73 0.85
N PRO A 114 21.74 1.67 0.62
CA PRO A 114 23.05 1.69 1.28
C PRO A 114 23.01 1.57 2.82
N ASP A 115 21.91 2.00 3.45
CA ASP A 115 21.71 1.90 4.91
C ASP A 115 21.43 0.46 5.41
N GLY A 116 21.36 -0.50 4.48
CA GLY A 116 21.02 -1.90 4.75
C GLY A 116 19.52 -2.15 4.91
N ILE A 117 18.66 -1.17 4.59
CA ILE A 117 17.21 -1.31 4.61
C ILE A 117 16.72 -1.89 3.28
N ASN A 118 15.89 -2.92 3.36
CA ASN A 118 15.27 -3.57 2.22
C ASN A 118 14.04 -2.79 1.74
N VAL A 119 13.92 -2.56 0.44
CA VAL A 119 12.73 -1.92 -0.15
C VAL A 119 11.89 -2.96 -0.88
N ILE A 120 10.63 -3.09 -0.49
CA ILE A 120 9.65 -4.02 -1.07
C ILE A 120 9.01 -3.40 -2.31
N ASN A 121 8.77 -4.21 -3.35
CA ASN A 121 8.08 -3.76 -4.56
C ASN A 121 6.58 -3.60 -4.34
N ILE A 122 6.08 -2.37 -4.49
CA ILE A 122 4.66 -2.00 -4.31
C ILE A 122 3.74 -2.67 -5.35
N GLY A 123 4.21 -2.87 -6.59
CA GLY A 123 3.39 -3.55 -7.60
C GLY A 123 3.07 -4.99 -7.19
N LYS A 124 4.08 -5.69 -6.66
CA LYS A 124 3.92 -7.07 -6.19
C LYS A 124 3.08 -7.15 -4.91
N THR A 125 3.17 -6.17 -4.01
CA THR A 125 2.30 -6.16 -2.82
C THR A 125 0.85 -5.92 -3.19
N TRP A 126 0.58 -5.04 -4.14
CA TRP A 126 -0.77 -4.78 -4.63
C TRP A 126 -1.43 -6.04 -5.21
N GLU A 127 -0.70 -6.80 -6.03
CA GLU A 127 -1.19 -8.08 -6.57
C GLU A 127 -1.59 -9.06 -5.46
N LYS A 128 -0.83 -9.11 -4.36
CA LYS A 128 -1.14 -9.96 -3.20
C LYS A 128 -2.32 -9.45 -2.39
N ILE A 129 -2.48 -8.14 -2.24
CA ILE A 129 -3.64 -7.53 -1.57
C ILE A 129 -4.91 -7.89 -2.34
N VAL A 130 -4.91 -7.75 -3.67
CA VAL A 130 -6.05 -8.12 -4.52
C VAL A 130 -6.35 -9.61 -4.42
N LEU A 131 -5.32 -10.47 -4.41
CA LEU A 131 -5.49 -11.91 -4.24
C LEU A 131 -6.12 -12.24 -2.88
N ALA A 132 -5.66 -11.63 -1.80
CA ALA A 132 -6.22 -11.82 -0.46
C ALA A 132 -7.68 -11.36 -0.39
N ALA A 133 -8.00 -10.19 -0.96
CA ALA A 133 -9.36 -9.67 -0.98
C ALA A 133 -10.33 -10.64 -1.69
N ARG A 134 -9.91 -11.26 -2.79
CA ARG A 134 -10.73 -12.26 -3.50
C ARG A 134 -11.02 -13.49 -2.66
N ILE A 135 -10.06 -13.95 -1.86
CA ILE A 135 -10.26 -15.08 -0.95
C ILE A 135 -11.25 -14.71 0.16
N LEU A 136 -11.12 -13.51 0.73
CA LEU A 136 -12.00 -13.05 1.81
C LEU A 136 -13.45 -12.86 1.35
N VAL A 137 -13.66 -12.32 0.14
CA VAL A 137 -15.00 -12.12 -0.44
C VAL A 137 -15.68 -13.43 -0.80
N ALA A 138 -14.93 -14.50 -1.04
CA ALA A 138 -15.49 -15.82 -1.37
C ALA A 138 -16.17 -16.52 -0.16
N ILE A 139 -16.12 -15.91 1.03
CA ILE A 139 -16.73 -16.45 2.24
C ILE A 139 -18.10 -15.82 2.43
N ASP A 140 -19.14 -16.66 2.50
CA ASP A 140 -20.53 -16.20 2.58
C ASP A 140 -20.82 -15.46 3.89
N ASN A 141 -20.28 -15.95 5.01
CA ASN A 141 -20.45 -15.35 6.32
C ASN A 141 -19.17 -14.63 6.76
N PRO A 142 -19.16 -13.29 6.85
CA PRO A 142 -17.96 -12.55 7.23
C PRO A 142 -17.51 -12.82 8.67
N ALA A 143 -18.41 -13.27 9.56
CA ALA A 143 -18.08 -13.58 10.94
C ALA A 143 -17.11 -14.77 11.08
N ASP A 144 -17.03 -15.63 10.05
CA ASP A 144 -16.14 -16.79 10.01
C ASP A 144 -14.71 -16.40 9.56
N ILE A 145 -14.46 -15.11 9.32
CA ILE A 145 -13.13 -14.56 9.10
C ILE A 145 -12.58 -14.14 10.45
N ALA A 146 -11.47 -14.74 10.87
CA ALA A 146 -10.79 -14.32 12.09
C ALA A 146 -9.59 -13.44 11.75
N VAL A 147 -9.55 -12.22 12.30
CA VAL A 147 -8.40 -11.31 12.15
C VAL A 147 -7.68 -11.17 13.48
N ILE A 148 -6.37 -11.40 13.46
CA ILE A 148 -5.55 -11.60 14.65
C ILE A 148 -4.36 -10.65 14.61
N SER A 149 -4.11 -10.01 15.75
CA SER A 149 -2.89 -9.22 15.96
C SER A 149 -2.51 -9.24 17.43
N ALA A 150 -1.41 -9.92 17.76
CA ALA A 150 -0.80 -9.79 19.09
C ALA A 150 -0.09 -8.45 19.26
N ARG A 151 0.44 -7.85 18.19
CA ARG A 151 1.18 -6.59 18.28
C ARG A 151 0.28 -5.42 18.66
N PRO A 152 0.73 -4.51 19.53
CA PRO A 152 -0.03 -3.32 19.89
C PRO A 152 -0.28 -2.39 18.71
N TYR A 153 0.62 -2.38 17.71
CA TYR A 153 0.48 -1.58 16.49
C TYR A 153 -0.73 -2.01 15.65
N GLY A 154 -1.01 -3.31 15.57
CA GLY A 154 -2.10 -3.86 14.77
C GLY A 154 -3.44 -3.97 15.49
N GLN A 155 -3.48 -3.91 16.82
CA GLN A 155 -4.71 -4.09 17.61
C GLN A 155 -5.85 -3.16 17.17
N ARG A 156 -5.58 -1.87 17.02
CA ARG A 156 -6.59 -0.90 16.57
C ARG A 156 -7.03 -1.14 15.14
N ALA A 157 -6.10 -1.52 14.25
CA ALA A 157 -6.39 -1.79 12.86
C ALA A 157 -7.32 -3.01 12.72
N VAL A 158 -7.07 -4.08 13.47
CA VAL A 158 -7.89 -5.29 13.48
C VAL A 158 -9.31 -5.01 13.98
N LEU A 159 -9.47 -4.22 15.04
CA LEU A 159 -10.79 -3.84 15.55
C LEU A 159 -11.56 -2.98 14.53
N LYS A 160 -10.88 -2.06 13.84
CA LYS A 160 -11.49 -1.25 12.79
C LYS A 160 -11.87 -2.08 11.57
N PHE A 161 -11.00 -3.01 11.17
CA PHE A 161 -11.28 -3.92 10.08
C PHE A 161 -12.54 -4.75 10.38
N ALA A 162 -12.61 -5.36 11.56
CA ALA A 162 -13.78 -6.12 12.01
C ALA A 162 -15.07 -5.27 12.02
N ALA A 163 -14.99 -4.00 12.41
CA ALA A 163 -16.16 -3.11 12.39
C ALA A 163 -16.67 -2.80 10.97
N HIS A 164 -15.78 -2.77 9.97
CA HIS A 164 -16.14 -2.50 8.58
C HIS A 164 -16.59 -3.75 7.82
N THR A 165 -15.99 -4.91 8.10
CA THR A 165 -16.28 -6.16 7.39
C THR A 165 -17.27 -7.08 8.11
N GLY A 166 -17.45 -6.92 9.42
CA GLY A 166 -18.19 -7.87 10.26
C GLY A 166 -17.35 -9.08 10.69
N ALA A 167 -16.03 -9.06 10.46
CA ALA A 167 -15.13 -10.14 10.82
C ALA A 167 -14.90 -10.28 12.34
N SER A 168 -14.49 -11.47 12.76
CA SER A 168 -14.17 -11.77 14.15
C SER A 168 -12.75 -11.32 14.51
N ALA A 169 -12.63 -10.21 15.22
CA ALA A 169 -11.33 -9.73 15.70
C ALA A 169 -10.85 -10.46 16.96
N ILE A 170 -9.55 -10.75 17.02
CA ILE A 170 -8.80 -11.11 18.23
C ILE A 170 -7.66 -10.10 18.36
N ALA A 171 -7.87 -9.08 19.19
CA ALA A 171 -6.89 -8.06 19.48
C ALA A 171 -6.10 -8.43 20.74
N GLY A 172 -4.76 -8.41 20.65
CA GLY A 172 -3.87 -8.69 21.77
C GLY A 172 -3.45 -10.15 21.85
N ARG A 173 -3.06 -10.58 23.04
CA ARG A 173 -2.47 -11.91 23.25
C ARG A 173 -3.44 -13.01 22.80
N PHE A 174 -2.98 -13.85 21.88
CA PHE A 174 -3.73 -15.04 21.48
C PHE A 174 -3.71 -16.06 22.64
N THR A 175 -4.89 -16.36 23.18
CA THR A 175 -5.05 -17.42 24.17
C THR A 175 -5.07 -18.77 23.45
N PRO A 176 -4.18 -19.70 23.80
CA PRO A 176 -4.14 -21.00 23.14
C PRO A 176 -5.44 -21.78 23.41
N GLY A 177 -5.90 -22.52 22.42
CA GLY A 177 -7.14 -23.30 22.48
C GLY A 177 -8.35 -22.58 21.88
N ASN A 178 -8.20 -21.37 21.33
CA ASN A 178 -9.31 -20.67 20.68
C ASN A 178 -9.82 -21.42 19.44
N PHE A 179 -8.97 -22.16 18.73
CA PHE A 179 -9.40 -22.94 17.55
C PHE A 179 -9.54 -24.44 17.82
N THR A 180 -8.88 -24.96 18.86
CA THR A 180 -8.84 -26.42 19.11
C THR A 180 -9.72 -26.85 20.28
N ASN A 181 -10.03 -25.97 21.24
CA ASN A 181 -10.77 -26.32 22.44
C ASN A 181 -12.24 -25.89 22.37
N TYR A 182 -13.09 -26.81 21.88
CA TYR A 182 -14.53 -26.61 21.70
C TYR A 182 -15.31 -26.37 23.01
N ILE A 183 -14.74 -26.68 24.19
CA ILE A 183 -15.41 -26.52 25.48
C ILE A 183 -15.42 -25.05 25.92
N THR A 184 -14.46 -24.24 25.44
CA THR A 184 -14.30 -22.86 25.89
C THR A 184 -15.27 -21.91 25.22
N ARG A 185 -15.73 -20.88 25.95
CA ARG A 185 -16.62 -19.83 25.40
C ARG A 185 -15.97 -18.96 24.33
N SER A 186 -14.64 -18.94 24.29
CA SER A 186 -13.84 -18.20 23.31
C SER A 186 -13.52 -19.02 22.06
N PHE A 187 -14.08 -20.23 21.95
CA PHE A 187 -13.92 -21.07 20.78
C PHE A 187 -14.48 -20.37 19.54
N LYS A 188 -13.69 -20.37 18.48
CA LYS A 188 -14.05 -19.83 17.16
C LYS A 188 -13.64 -20.85 16.12
N GLU A 189 -14.49 -21.05 15.12
CA GLU A 189 -14.21 -21.94 13.99
C GLU A 189 -14.14 -21.11 12.70
N PRO A 190 -13.05 -20.34 12.50
CA PRO A 190 -12.94 -19.52 11.30
C PRO A 190 -12.62 -20.37 10.08
N ARG A 191 -13.16 -19.97 8.92
CA ARG A 191 -12.83 -20.58 7.63
C ARG A 191 -11.52 -20.05 7.04
N VAL A 192 -11.14 -18.82 7.40
CA VAL A 192 -9.87 -18.19 7.01
C VAL A 192 -9.39 -17.33 8.17
N ILE A 193 -8.09 -17.36 8.44
CA ILE A 193 -7.46 -16.46 9.40
C ILE A 193 -6.60 -15.42 8.67
N VAL A 194 -6.67 -14.17 9.14
CA VAL A 194 -5.81 -13.07 8.72
C VAL A 194 -4.94 -12.66 9.89
N THR A 195 -3.64 -12.70 9.70
CA THR A 195 -2.64 -12.49 10.75
C THR A 195 -1.77 -11.30 10.40
N THR A 196 -1.47 -10.41 11.35
CA THR A 196 -0.62 -9.24 11.08
C THR A 196 0.87 -9.53 11.06
N ASP A 197 1.31 -10.56 11.80
CA ASP A 197 2.72 -10.92 11.89
C ASP A 197 2.85 -12.43 12.17
N PRO A 198 3.45 -13.22 11.26
CA PRO A 198 3.56 -14.67 11.48
C PRO A 198 4.49 -15.03 12.64
N ARG A 199 5.42 -14.13 13.01
CA ARG A 199 6.34 -14.35 14.13
C ARG A 199 5.65 -14.25 15.49
N THR A 200 4.88 -13.19 15.72
CA THR A 200 4.23 -12.97 17.02
C THR A 200 2.96 -13.79 17.16
N ASP A 201 2.29 -14.07 16.05
CA ASP A 201 1.03 -14.80 16.00
C ASP A 201 1.22 -16.28 15.65
N ALA A 202 2.46 -16.80 15.80
CA ALA A 202 2.81 -18.19 15.49
C ALA A 202 1.91 -19.21 16.21
N GLN A 203 1.40 -18.87 17.40
CA GLN A 203 0.45 -19.71 18.12
C GLN A 203 -0.87 -19.89 17.36
N ALA A 204 -1.40 -18.81 16.76
CA ALA A 204 -2.61 -18.88 15.95
C ALA A 204 -2.38 -19.68 14.66
N ILE A 205 -1.21 -19.52 14.03
CA ILE A 205 -0.82 -20.27 12.81
C ILE A 205 -0.70 -21.76 13.13
N LYS A 206 -0.09 -22.09 14.27
CA LYS A 206 0.07 -23.48 14.73
C LYS A 206 -1.27 -24.13 15.06
N GLU A 207 -2.22 -23.40 15.63
CA GLU A 207 -3.56 -23.94 15.87
C GLU A 207 -4.37 -24.05 14.58
N ALA A 208 -4.23 -23.10 13.65
CA ALA A 208 -4.86 -23.16 12.34
C ALA A 208 -4.42 -24.41 11.55
N SER A 209 -3.14 -24.81 11.66
CA SER A 209 -2.66 -26.02 11.00
C SER A 209 -3.21 -27.32 11.60
N TYR A 210 -3.61 -27.34 12.88
CA TYR A 210 -4.27 -28.51 13.47
C TYR A 210 -5.71 -28.70 12.99
N VAL A 211 -6.37 -27.61 12.60
CA VAL A 211 -7.79 -27.59 12.20
C VAL A 211 -7.96 -27.39 10.68
N ASN A 212 -6.86 -27.42 9.92
CA ASN A 212 -6.83 -27.23 8.46
C ASN A 212 -7.41 -25.89 7.98
N ILE A 213 -7.17 -24.82 8.76
CA ILE A 213 -7.64 -23.48 8.43
C ILE A 213 -6.56 -22.75 7.61
N PRO A 214 -6.88 -22.22 6.42
CA PRO A 214 -5.94 -21.44 5.62
C PRO A 214 -5.57 -20.11 6.30
N VAL A 215 -4.31 -19.73 6.15
CA VAL A 215 -3.71 -18.54 6.78
C VAL A 215 -3.31 -17.53 5.72
N ILE A 216 -3.78 -16.29 5.88
CA ILE A 216 -3.29 -15.11 5.17
C ILE A 216 -2.51 -14.27 6.18
N ALA A 217 -1.25 -13.96 5.91
CA ALA A 217 -0.42 -13.17 6.81
C ALA A 217 0.13 -11.93 6.10
N LEU A 218 0.18 -10.82 6.84
CA LEU A 218 1.03 -9.69 6.51
C LEU A 218 2.43 -10.02 7.00
N CYS A 219 3.41 -9.92 6.11
CA CYS A 219 4.76 -10.37 6.38
C CYS A 219 5.76 -9.29 5.97
N ASP A 220 6.73 -9.05 6.83
CA ASP A 220 7.92 -8.25 6.53
C ASP A 220 9.04 -9.15 5.96
N THR A 221 10.15 -8.57 5.52
CA THR A 221 11.29 -9.26 4.90
C THR A 221 11.99 -10.23 5.85
N ASP A 222 11.85 -10.06 7.16
CA ASP A 222 12.43 -10.92 8.19
C ASP A 222 11.42 -11.90 8.81
N SER A 223 10.17 -11.87 8.36
CA SER A 223 9.12 -12.70 8.91
C SER A 223 9.32 -14.16 8.50
N PRO A 224 9.13 -15.13 9.43
CA PRO A 224 9.14 -16.54 9.07
C PRO A 224 7.89 -16.84 8.26
N THR A 225 8.09 -17.18 6.98
CA THR A 225 7.09 -17.78 6.10
C THR A 225 7.38 -19.26 5.92
#